data_AF-A0A924UVH1-F1
#
_entry.id   AF-A0A924UVH1-F1
#
_cell.length_a   1.000
_cell.length_b   1.000
_cell.length_c   1.000
_cell.angle_alpha   90.00
_cell.angle_beta   90.00
_cell.angle_gamma   90.00
#
_symmetry.space_group_name_H-M   'P 1'
#
loop_
_entity.id
_entity.type
_entity.pdbx_description
1 polymer ?
#
loop_
_entity_poly.entity_id
_entity_poly.type
_entity_poly.pdbx_seq_one_letter_code
_entity_poly.pdbx_strand_id
1 'polypeptide(L)'
;MTNNILIENQYKRSSLFEKENVNYLVRILKRFNTVPKINNINIITSTSEPTVFKIVPNKSIIIGSSFLDKPILALVYLRYGIEWQLWYKALNAEKKDVGLCDIAALEVIRIFYNLLPKDDKEKLENLDYVLIDLIKNDIDLNVESSLINEEIQSFHGLKNANTEIKESWKPIIENLAKPTEYMLMSGGDLRLNIDEIHLLNKYGCRPFPRPDAFTFASSTASSVSNFAFDKTDKVRSILIRNSLKNGFENTTIEFSELLKNNLRHIFKLNEECEIIFSPSGTDSSLQIAALTQIISDKEITHILVASDETGSGVAAALKGCHFENTTALNYPIKKDTKIEGFREVDLIQIPFRDQNGALKTAVQLDQEVLDAVINTKNQGRHIVLHTMDQSKLGYQSPSDEFIKKLNSLKNLSIQIIVDGSQLRLDPKDIQNYLNKGYIVTITGSKFFTGPPYCGALILPKSVNKLIHSVKNTLPKGLTQYYNRSDWPTSWFCSNELSDGYNYGSYMRWNAAVVEVDRYYKTPILYRNMGIEMFCNFVNDSIKEATFL
;
A
#
# COMPACT_ATOMS: atom_id res chain seq x y z
N MET A 1 31.81 -42.61 -36.58
CA MET A 1 30.97 -41.42 -36.80
C MET A 1 29.53 -41.84 -36.53
N THR A 2 29.09 -41.64 -35.30
CA THR A 2 27.78 -42.04 -34.79
C THR A 2 26.80 -40.90 -35.05
N ASN A 3 25.77 -41.16 -35.84
CA ASN A 3 24.68 -40.23 -36.11
C ASN A 3 23.90 -39.97 -34.81
N ASN A 4 23.97 -38.73 -34.32
CA ASN A 4 23.14 -38.26 -33.23
C ASN A 4 21.69 -38.11 -33.71
N ILE A 5 20.78 -38.79 -33.01
CA ILE A 5 19.33 -38.60 -33.15
C ILE A 5 18.96 -37.29 -32.45
N LEU A 6 18.33 -36.36 -33.16
CA LEU A 6 17.82 -35.09 -32.61
C LEU A 6 16.75 -35.36 -31.53
N ILE A 7 16.85 -34.65 -30.42
CA ILE A 7 16.01 -34.72 -29.20
C ILE A 7 14.52 -34.41 -29.47
N GLU A 8 14.18 -33.86 -30.63
CA GLU A 8 12.82 -33.40 -30.95
C GLU A 8 11.79 -34.52 -31.13
N ASN A 9 12.20 -35.78 -31.30
CA ASN A 9 11.29 -36.90 -31.54
C ASN A 9 10.88 -37.71 -30.28
N GLN A 10 11.20 -37.26 -29.07
CA GLN A 10 10.87 -38.00 -27.83
C GLN A 10 9.55 -37.59 -27.16
N TYR A 11 8.85 -36.56 -27.63
CA TYR A 11 7.58 -36.13 -27.03
C TYR A 11 6.44 -36.24 -28.04
N LYS A 12 5.56 -37.23 -27.87
CA LYS A 12 4.20 -37.18 -28.43
C LYS A 12 3.51 -35.95 -27.81
N ARG A 13 3.51 -34.82 -28.51
CA ARG A 13 2.76 -33.63 -28.09
C ARG A 13 1.27 -33.98 -28.07
N SER A 14 0.65 -33.90 -26.90
CA SER A 14 -0.80 -33.86 -26.77
C SER A 14 -1.34 -32.50 -27.25
N SER A 15 -2.64 -32.43 -27.55
CA SER A 15 -3.36 -31.21 -27.95
C SER A 15 -3.23 -30.04 -26.95
N LEU A 16 -2.77 -30.31 -25.72
CA LEU A 16 -2.38 -29.31 -24.70
C LEU A 16 -1.27 -28.35 -25.15
N PHE A 17 -0.46 -28.71 -26.16
CA PHE A 17 0.68 -27.90 -26.63
C PHE A 17 0.46 -27.26 -28.01
N GLU A 18 -0.78 -27.13 -28.45
CA GLU A 18 -1.13 -26.29 -29.61
C GLU A 18 -0.81 -24.82 -29.34
N LYS A 19 -0.45 -24.06 -30.39
CA LYS A 19 0.12 -22.70 -30.27
C LYS A 19 -0.78 -21.71 -29.52
N GLU A 20 -2.11 -21.85 -29.65
CA GLU A 20 -3.09 -21.07 -28.88
C GLU A 20 -3.15 -21.51 -27.41
N ASN A 21 -3.15 -22.82 -27.15
CA ASN A 21 -3.11 -23.40 -25.79
C ASN A 21 -1.79 -23.06 -25.07
N VAL A 22 -0.65 -23.00 -25.77
CA VAL A 22 0.64 -22.60 -25.20
C VAL A 22 0.67 -21.11 -24.88
N ASN A 23 0.15 -20.25 -25.75
CA ASN A 23 0.03 -18.81 -25.45
C ASN A 23 -0.90 -18.56 -24.26
N TYR A 24 -1.97 -19.35 -24.17
CA TYR A 24 -2.90 -19.32 -23.05
C TYR A 24 -2.24 -19.84 -21.77
N LEU A 25 -1.58 -21.01 -21.81
CA LEU A 25 -0.77 -21.61 -20.73
C LEU A 25 0.31 -20.63 -20.25
N VAL A 26 1.02 -19.97 -21.16
CA VAL A 26 2.00 -18.92 -20.85
C VAL A 26 1.32 -17.69 -20.22
N ARG A 27 0.10 -17.33 -20.60
CA ARG A 27 -0.69 -16.27 -19.94
C ARG A 27 -1.07 -16.65 -18.51
N ILE A 28 -1.49 -17.90 -18.27
CA ILE A 28 -1.80 -18.42 -16.93
C ILE A 28 -0.51 -18.52 -16.09
N LEU A 29 0.58 -19.04 -16.65
CA LEU A 29 1.91 -19.12 -16.04
C LEU A 29 2.48 -17.74 -15.70
N LYS A 30 2.21 -16.71 -16.52
CA LYS A 30 2.53 -15.31 -16.17
C LYS A 30 1.70 -14.79 -15.00
N ARG A 31 0.48 -15.30 -14.81
CA ARG A 31 -0.40 -15.01 -13.67
C ARG A 31 -0.18 -15.94 -12.48
N PHE A 32 0.66 -16.97 -12.56
CA PHE A 32 1.08 -17.70 -11.35
C PHE A 32 1.75 -16.79 -10.31
N ASN A 33 2.21 -15.59 -10.71
CA ASN A 33 2.65 -14.57 -9.75
C ASN A 33 1.53 -14.05 -8.84
N THR A 34 0.25 -14.25 -9.19
CA THR A 34 -0.89 -13.97 -8.29
C THR A 34 -1.22 -15.16 -7.40
N VAL A 35 -0.68 -16.35 -7.69
CA VAL A 35 -0.90 -17.54 -6.87
C VAL A 35 0.14 -17.54 -5.73
N PRO A 36 -0.30 -17.60 -4.45
CA PRO A 36 0.62 -17.63 -3.31
C PRO A 36 1.65 -18.77 -3.44
N LYS A 37 2.92 -18.46 -3.18
CA LYS A 37 4.00 -19.46 -3.21
C LYS A 37 4.06 -20.18 -1.88
N ILE A 38 3.50 -21.38 -1.82
CA ILE A 38 3.60 -22.24 -0.64
C ILE A 38 4.74 -23.23 -0.81
N ASN A 39 5.76 -23.13 0.05
CA ASN A 39 6.83 -24.12 0.10
C ASN A 39 6.26 -25.49 0.47
N ASN A 40 6.74 -26.53 -0.21
CA ASN A 40 6.47 -27.94 0.09
C ASN A 40 5.01 -28.39 -0.13
N ILE A 41 4.27 -27.77 -1.07
CA ILE A 41 3.00 -28.30 -1.58
C ILE A 41 3.18 -28.69 -3.04
N ASN A 42 2.97 -29.95 -3.37
CA ASN A 42 3.07 -30.44 -4.74
C ASN A 42 1.75 -30.25 -5.49
N ILE A 43 1.78 -29.65 -6.68
CA ILE A 43 0.64 -29.67 -7.60
C ILE A 43 0.78 -30.90 -8.48
N ILE A 44 -0.15 -31.83 -8.38
CA ILE A 44 -0.15 -33.12 -9.08
C ILE A 44 -1.29 -33.12 -10.10
N THR A 45 -0.97 -33.29 -11.38
CA THR A 45 -1.98 -33.39 -12.43
C THR A 45 -2.44 -34.83 -12.61
N SER A 46 -3.75 -35.08 -12.74
CA SER A 46 -4.31 -36.41 -12.97
C SER A 46 -4.99 -36.50 -14.32
N THR A 47 -4.56 -37.44 -15.17
CA THR A 47 -5.25 -37.80 -16.42
C THR A 47 -6.14 -39.02 -16.26
N SER A 48 -5.88 -39.87 -15.27
CA SER A 48 -6.68 -41.06 -14.97
C SER A 48 -7.99 -40.73 -14.26
N GLU A 49 -8.04 -39.61 -13.54
CA GLU A 49 -9.25 -39.07 -12.92
C GLU A 49 -9.47 -37.63 -13.41
N PRO A 50 -10.07 -37.43 -14.61
CA PRO A 50 -10.14 -36.11 -15.25
C PRO A 50 -10.89 -35.05 -14.44
N THR A 51 -11.84 -35.44 -13.59
CA THR A 51 -12.68 -34.54 -12.79
C THR A 51 -12.22 -34.42 -11.34
N VAL A 52 -11.07 -34.98 -10.97
CA VAL A 52 -10.60 -34.93 -9.58
C VAL A 52 -10.16 -33.51 -9.21
N PHE A 53 -10.58 -33.04 -8.05
CA PHE A 53 -9.92 -31.96 -7.32
C PHE A 53 -9.78 -32.39 -5.87
N LYS A 54 -8.54 -32.55 -5.41
CA LYS A 54 -8.26 -33.09 -4.07
C LYS A 54 -7.10 -32.37 -3.40
N ILE A 55 -7.36 -31.86 -2.20
CA ILE A 55 -6.37 -31.24 -1.32
C ILE A 55 -5.89 -32.33 -0.36
N VAL A 56 -4.61 -32.67 -0.42
CA VAL A 56 -3.95 -33.52 0.58
C VAL A 56 -3.27 -32.59 1.60
N PRO A 57 -3.80 -32.46 2.83
CA PRO A 57 -3.34 -31.46 3.78
C PRO A 57 -1.83 -31.52 4.02
N ASN A 58 -1.17 -30.36 3.94
CA ASN A 58 0.28 -30.16 4.04
C ASN A 58 1.15 -30.94 3.05
N LYS A 59 0.59 -31.51 1.97
CA LYS A 59 1.34 -32.35 1.02
C LYS A 59 1.15 -31.93 -0.43
N SER A 60 -0.08 -31.94 -0.93
CA SER A 60 -0.33 -31.76 -2.35
C SER A 60 -1.73 -31.25 -2.67
N ILE A 61 -1.89 -30.74 -3.89
CA ILE A 61 -3.17 -30.48 -4.54
C ILE A 61 -3.18 -31.32 -5.82
N ILE A 62 -4.16 -32.19 -5.96
CA ILE A 62 -4.35 -33.05 -7.12
C ILE A 62 -5.46 -32.42 -7.98
N ILE A 63 -5.18 -32.17 -9.25
CA ILE A 63 -6.12 -31.54 -10.18
C ILE A 63 -6.23 -32.35 -11.48
N GLY A 64 -7.45 -32.67 -11.87
CA GLY A 64 -7.76 -33.48 -13.05
C GLY A 64 -7.67 -32.69 -14.35
N SER A 65 -7.45 -33.39 -15.47
CA SER A 65 -7.30 -32.77 -16.78
C SER A 65 -8.51 -31.92 -17.21
N SER A 66 -9.74 -32.25 -16.79
CA SER A 66 -10.94 -31.47 -17.16
C SER A 66 -10.95 -30.04 -16.63
N PHE A 67 -10.23 -29.78 -15.53
CA PHE A 67 -9.98 -28.44 -15.02
C PHE A 67 -8.89 -27.74 -15.82
N LEU A 68 -7.80 -28.46 -16.13
CA LEU A 68 -6.66 -27.94 -16.89
C LEU A 68 -7.03 -27.56 -18.33
N ASP A 69 -8.05 -28.21 -18.90
CA ASP A 69 -8.66 -27.84 -20.18
C ASP A 69 -9.46 -26.53 -20.10
N LYS A 70 -9.82 -26.08 -18.89
CA LYS A 70 -10.45 -24.77 -18.61
C LYS A 70 -9.58 -23.90 -17.69
N PRO A 71 -8.49 -23.30 -18.17
CA PRO A 71 -7.53 -22.74 -17.24
C PRO A 71 -7.92 -21.58 -16.31
N ILE A 72 -8.92 -20.73 -16.63
CA ILE A 72 -9.41 -19.78 -15.61
C ILE A 72 -10.06 -20.55 -14.46
N LEU A 73 -10.80 -21.61 -14.76
CA LEU A 73 -11.36 -22.50 -13.75
C LEU A 73 -10.24 -23.19 -12.96
N ALA A 74 -9.20 -23.71 -13.62
CA ALA A 74 -8.05 -24.29 -12.94
C ALA A 74 -7.36 -23.27 -12.02
N LEU A 75 -7.22 -22.01 -12.44
CA LEU A 75 -6.65 -20.93 -11.63
C LEU A 75 -7.46 -20.69 -10.36
N VAL A 76 -8.79 -20.64 -10.46
CA VAL A 76 -9.70 -20.46 -9.31
C VAL A 76 -9.55 -21.62 -8.32
N TYR A 77 -9.60 -22.86 -8.82
CA TYR A 77 -9.48 -24.06 -7.98
C TYR A 77 -8.09 -24.21 -7.35
N LEU A 78 -7.02 -23.95 -8.10
CA LEU A 78 -5.66 -23.95 -7.56
C LEU A 78 -5.48 -22.86 -6.49
N ARG A 79 -6.03 -21.66 -6.71
CA ARG A 79 -5.97 -20.58 -5.72
C ARG A 79 -6.72 -20.97 -4.45
N TYR A 80 -7.93 -21.52 -4.56
CA TYR A 80 -8.68 -22.05 -3.41
C TYR A 80 -7.86 -23.09 -2.63
N GLY A 81 -7.33 -24.10 -3.32
CA GLY A 81 -6.56 -25.16 -2.68
C GLY A 81 -5.29 -24.65 -2.00
N ILE A 82 -4.65 -23.63 -2.56
CA ILE A 82 -3.45 -23.00 -1.99
C ILE A 82 -3.82 -22.18 -0.75
N GLU A 83 -4.86 -21.35 -0.80
CA GLU A 83 -5.33 -20.62 0.38
C GLU A 83 -5.73 -21.59 1.50
N TRP A 84 -6.47 -22.65 1.19
CA TRP A 84 -6.82 -23.67 2.16
C TRP A 84 -5.59 -24.26 2.86
N GLN A 85 -4.55 -24.61 2.08
CA GLN A 85 -3.29 -25.13 2.63
C GLN A 85 -2.57 -24.09 3.51
N LEU A 86 -2.64 -22.81 3.16
CA LEU A 86 -2.04 -21.72 3.92
C LEU A 86 -2.71 -21.60 5.29
N TRP A 87 -4.04 -21.57 5.34
CA TRP A 87 -4.82 -21.53 6.59
C TRP A 87 -4.62 -22.79 7.43
N TYR A 88 -4.58 -23.96 6.79
CA TYR A 88 -4.33 -25.23 7.48
C TYR A 88 -2.93 -25.28 8.11
N LYS A 89 -1.92 -24.72 7.45
CA LYS A 89 -0.57 -24.56 8.04
C LYS A 89 -0.57 -23.62 9.22
N ALA A 90 -1.36 -22.55 9.17
CA ALA A 90 -1.45 -21.58 10.26
C ALA A 90 -2.11 -22.16 11.53
N LEU A 91 -3.01 -23.14 11.38
CA LEU A 91 -3.63 -23.88 12.48
C LEU A 91 -2.70 -24.90 13.18
N ASN A 92 -1.43 -25.04 12.76
CA ASN A 92 -0.48 -26.01 13.32
C ASN A 92 -1.02 -27.46 13.40
N ALA A 93 -1.85 -27.87 12.43
CA ALA A 93 -2.47 -29.20 12.32
C ALA A 93 -3.48 -29.56 13.43
N GLU A 94 -4.06 -28.59 14.14
CA GLU A 94 -5.24 -28.84 14.97
C GLU A 94 -6.44 -29.20 14.08
N LYS A 95 -6.70 -30.51 13.94
CA LYS A 95 -7.75 -31.05 13.05
C LYS A 95 -9.19 -30.61 13.42
N LYS A 96 -9.40 -30.01 14.58
CA LYS A 96 -10.72 -29.65 15.10
C LYS A 96 -11.30 -28.38 14.47
N ASP A 97 -10.45 -27.56 13.86
CA ASP A 97 -10.80 -26.21 13.38
C ASP A 97 -10.70 -26.07 11.86
N VAL A 98 -10.77 -27.19 11.13
CA VAL A 98 -10.59 -27.20 9.67
C VAL A 98 -11.67 -26.40 8.93
N GLY A 99 -12.85 -26.22 9.51
CA GLY A 99 -13.91 -25.35 8.97
C GLY A 99 -13.47 -23.90 8.78
N LEU A 100 -12.51 -23.40 9.59
CA LEU A 100 -11.90 -22.10 9.36
C LEU A 100 -11.18 -22.04 8.01
N CYS A 101 -10.48 -23.11 7.62
CA CYS A 101 -9.76 -23.16 6.35
C CYS A 101 -10.71 -23.06 5.16
N ASP A 102 -11.86 -23.74 5.24
CA ASP A 102 -12.89 -23.71 4.20
C ASP A 102 -13.46 -22.32 4.04
N ILE A 103 -13.90 -21.71 5.16
CA ILE A 103 -14.49 -20.36 5.18
C ILE A 103 -13.49 -19.33 4.67
N ALA A 104 -12.27 -19.36 5.20
CA ALA A 104 -11.27 -18.34 4.85
C ALA A 104 -10.76 -18.50 3.42
N ALA A 105 -10.59 -19.73 2.91
CA ALA A 105 -10.22 -19.95 1.51
C ALA A 105 -11.34 -19.55 0.55
N LEU A 106 -12.60 -19.78 0.94
CA LEU A 106 -13.76 -19.36 0.16
C LEU A 106 -13.88 -17.82 0.11
N GLU A 107 -13.65 -17.14 1.23
CA GLU A 107 -13.64 -15.67 1.28
C GLU A 107 -12.53 -15.09 0.40
N VAL A 108 -11.31 -15.64 0.47
CA VAL A 108 -10.20 -15.19 -0.38
C VAL A 108 -10.55 -15.38 -1.86
N ILE A 109 -11.13 -16.52 -2.25
CA ILE A 109 -11.41 -16.80 -3.66
C ILE A 109 -12.54 -15.93 -4.21
N ARG A 110 -13.54 -15.58 -3.39
CA ARG A 110 -14.59 -14.60 -3.76
C ARG A 110 -14.01 -13.24 -4.09
N ILE A 111 -13.12 -12.73 -3.24
CA ILE A 111 -12.44 -11.45 -3.48
C ILE A 111 -11.53 -11.55 -4.71
N PHE A 112 -10.82 -12.67 -4.86
CA PHE A 112 -9.97 -12.91 -6.04
C PHE A 112 -10.77 -12.96 -7.34
N TYR A 113 -11.96 -13.58 -7.33
CA TYR A 113 -12.87 -13.62 -8.48
C TYR A 113 -13.26 -12.21 -8.94
N ASN A 114 -13.55 -11.30 -8.00
CA ASN A 114 -13.88 -9.91 -8.30
C ASN A 114 -12.70 -9.13 -8.92
N LEU A 115 -11.46 -9.55 -8.67
CA LEU A 115 -10.26 -8.99 -9.29
C LEU A 115 -9.94 -9.58 -10.68
N LEU A 116 -10.66 -10.62 -11.12
CA LEU A 116 -10.46 -11.17 -12.46
C LEU A 116 -10.93 -10.17 -13.53
N PRO A 117 -10.19 -10.07 -14.67
CA PRO A 117 -10.66 -9.29 -15.80
C PRO A 117 -12.03 -9.75 -16.26
N LYS A 118 -12.80 -8.83 -16.84
CA LYS A 118 -14.14 -9.12 -17.37
C LYS A 118 -14.17 -10.35 -18.29
N ASP A 119 -13.29 -10.41 -19.29
CA ASP A 119 -13.19 -11.53 -20.24
C ASP A 119 -12.89 -12.88 -19.57
N ASP A 120 -12.29 -12.89 -18.38
CA ASP A 120 -12.01 -14.12 -17.64
C ASP A 120 -13.19 -14.52 -16.75
N LYS A 121 -13.94 -13.56 -16.21
CA LYS A 121 -15.22 -13.82 -15.53
C LYS A 121 -16.24 -14.42 -16.51
N GLU A 122 -16.33 -13.89 -17.72
CA GLU A 122 -17.23 -14.39 -18.79
C GLU A 122 -16.98 -15.88 -19.13
N LYS A 123 -15.71 -16.34 -19.05
CA LYS A 123 -15.37 -17.77 -19.26
C LYS A 123 -15.84 -18.69 -18.14
N LEU A 124 -16.22 -18.15 -16.99
CA LEU A 124 -16.71 -18.88 -15.82
C LEU A 124 -18.24 -18.83 -15.69
N GLU A 125 -18.92 -17.90 -16.37
CA GLU A 125 -20.36 -17.63 -16.19
C GLU A 125 -21.26 -18.85 -16.44
N ASN A 126 -20.95 -19.67 -17.44
CA ASN A 126 -21.78 -20.82 -17.82
C ASN A 126 -21.22 -22.17 -17.33
N LEU A 127 -20.26 -22.14 -16.41
CA LEU A 127 -19.68 -23.34 -15.82
C LEU A 127 -20.41 -23.72 -14.53
N ASP A 128 -20.83 -24.99 -14.45
CA ASP A 128 -21.45 -25.64 -13.29
C ASP A 128 -20.36 -26.42 -12.53
N TYR A 129 -19.84 -25.81 -11.49
CA TYR A 129 -18.71 -26.29 -10.68
C TYR A 129 -18.86 -25.72 -9.28
N VAL A 130 -18.85 -26.59 -8.27
CA VAL A 130 -19.04 -26.26 -6.84
C VAL A 130 -18.47 -24.89 -6.42
N LEU A 131 -17.18 -24.62 -6.65
CA LEU A 131 -16.59 -23.34 -6.23
C LEU A 131 -17.14 -22.14 -7.00
N ILE A 132 -17.42 -22.29 -8.29
CA ILE A 132 -17.97 -21.22 -9.13
C ILE A 132 -19.39 -20.89 -8.69
N ASP A 133 -20.21 -21.89 -8.39
CA ASP A 133 -21.59 -21.68 -7.95
C ASP A 133 -21.63 -21.04 -6.56
N LEU A 134 -20.75 -21.47 -5.65
CA LEU A 134 -20.60 -20.87 -4.31
C LEU A 134 -20.08 -19.42 -4.34
N ILE A 135 -19.29 -19.05 -5.35
CA ILE A 135 -18.83 -17.66 -5.56
C ILE A 135 -19.97 -16.81 -6.14
N LYS A 136 -20.72 -17.31 -7.12
CA LYS A 136 -21.77 -16.56 -7.81
C LYS A 136 -23.03 -16.32 -6.98
N ASN A 137 -23.40 -17.28 -6.14
CA ASN A 137 -24.64 -17.22 -5.36
C ASN A 137 -24.57 -16.26 -4.17
N ASP A 138 -23.47 -15.51 -4.02
CA ASP A 138 -23.21 -14.51 -2.95
C ASP A 138 -23.70 -14.98 -1.58
N ILE A 139 -23.46 -16.27 -1.29
CA ILE A 139 -24.05 -16.90 -0.10
C ILE A 139 -23.39 -16.26 1.10
N ASP A 140 -24.17 -15.49 1.85
CA ASP A 140 -23.73 -14.84 3.07
C ASP A 140 -23.20 -15.94 4.01
N LEU A 141 -21.90 -15.88 4.34
CA LEU A 141 -21.19 -16.93 5.11
C LEU A 141 -21.83 -17.18 6.48
N ASN A 142 -22.71 -16.28 6.93
CA ASN A 142 -23.47 -16.37 8.16
C ASN A 142 -24.79 -17.16 8.06
N VAL A 143 -25.32 -17.46 6.87
CA VAL A 143 -26.75 -17.81 6.75
C VAL A 143 -27.07 -19.27 6.39
N GLU A 144 -26.22 -20.05 5.72
CA GLU A 144 -26.56 -21.47 5.41
C GLU A 144 -25.37 -22.45 5.50
N SER A 145 -25.16 -23.05 6.68
CA SER A 145 -23.93 -23.76 7.06
C SER A 145 -23.99 -25.30 7.07
N SER A 146 -24.94 -25.96 6.40
CA SER A 146 -24.98 -27.43 6.35
C SER A 146 -24.61 -28.02 4.98
N LEU A 147 -25.14 -27.50 3.88
CA LEU A 147 -24.93 -28.05 2.53
C LEU A 147 -23.57 -27.65 1.91
N ILE A 148 -23.12 -26.41 2.14
CA ILE A 148 -21.79 -25.91 1.71
C ILE A 148 -20.66 -26.76 2.30
N ASN A 149 -20.90 -27.37 3.46
CA ASN A 149 -19.89 -28.11 4.20
C ASN A 149 -19.55 -29.47 3.58
N GLU A 150 -20.48 -30.23 3.01
CA GLU A 150 -20.17 -31.59 2.52
C GLU A 150 -19.37 -31.58 1.21
N GLU A 151 -19.75 -30.73 0.25
CA GLU A 151 -19.10 -30.66 -1.05
C GLU A 151 -17.67 -30.11 -0.93
N ILE A 152 -17.47 -29.05 -0.13
CA ILE A 152 -16.14 -28.51 0.13
C ILE A 152 -15.29 -29.50 0.93
N GLN A 153 -15.86 -30.17 1.94
CA GLN A 153 -15.14 -31.19 2.71
C GLN A 153 -14.70 -32.36 1.85
N SER A 154 -15.41 -32.67 0.76
CA SER A 154 -15.01 -33.70 -0.20
C SER A 154 -13.64 -33.42 -0.82
N PHE A 155 -13.26 -32.14 -0.98
CA PHE A 155 -11.96 -31.77 -1.55
C PHE A 155 -10.80 -32.22 -0.67
N HIS A 156 -10.93 -32.19 0.66
CA HIS A 156 -9.83 -32.54 1.58
C HIS A 156 -10.07 -33.80 2.42
N GLY A 157 -11.30 -34.34 2.43
CA GLY A 157 -11.67 -35.58 3.12
C GLY A 157 -11.61 -35.52 4.65
N LEU A 158 -11.62 -34.31 5.24
CA LEU A 158 -11.66 -34.13 6.69
C LEU A 158 -13.08 -33.75 7.09
N LYS A 159 -13.71 -34.50 8.00
CA LYS A 159 -15.03 -34.17 8.54
C LYS A 159 -14.89 -33.11 9.63
N ASN A 160 -15.60 -31.99 9.51
CA ASN A 160 -15.70 -31.00 10.59
C ASN A 160 -16.79 -31.41 11.57
N ALA A 161 -16.47 -31.45 12.87
CA ALA A 161 -17.44 -31.71 13.93
C ALA A 161 -18.16 -30.44 14.42
N ASN A 162 -17.62 -29.25 14.11
CA ASN A 162 -18.17 -27.96 14.49
C ASN A 162 -18.40 -27.10 13.24
N THR A 163 -19.64 -26.68 13.02
CA THR A 163 -20.06 -25.80 11.93
C THR A 163 -20.20 -24.34 12.37
N GLU A 164 -20.00 -24.04 13.65
CA GLU A 164 -20.10 -22.67 14.20
C GLU A 164 -18.77 -21.92 14.10
N ILE A 165 -18.82 -20.72 13.51
CA ILE A 165 -17.69 -19.79 13.44
C ILE A 165 -17.41 -19.26 14.84
N LYS A 166 -16.22 -19.50 15.38
CA LYS A 166 -15.80 -18.92 16.66
C LYS A 166 -15.76 -17.40 16.54
N GLU A 167 -16.30 -16.66 17.52
CA GLU A 167 -16.23 -15.18 17.55
C GLU A 167 -14.79 -14.66 17.39
N SER A 168 -13.80 -15.39 17.93
CA SER A 168 -12.39 -15.04 17.79
C SER A 168 -11.84 -15.13 16.36
N TRP A 169 -12.51 -15.82 15.44
CA TRP A 169 -12.10 -15.94 14.04
C TRP A 169 -12.59 -14.80 13.17
N LYS A 170 -13.77 -14.23 13.47
CA LYS A 170 -14.39 -13.17 12.66
C LYS A 170 -13.42 -12.04 12.29
N PRO A 171 -12.73 -11.39 13.24
CA PRO A 171 -11.83 -10.29 12.88
C PRO A 171 -10.62 -10.76 12.07
N ILE A 172 -10.18 -12.02 12.24
CA ILE A 172 -9.09 -12.62 11.46
C ILE A 172 -9.53 -12.84 10.02
N ILE A 173 -10.73 -13.40 9.81
CA ILE A 173 -11.29 -13.64 8.47
C ILE A 173 -11.52 -12.30 7.75
N GLU A 174 -12.24 -11.38 8.40
CA GLU A 174 -12.59 -10.07 7.83
C GLU A 174 -11.37 -9.26 7.37
N ASN A 175 -10.22 -9.43 8.03
CA ASN A 175 -9.03 -8.62 7.73
C ASN A 175 -7.94 -9.39 6.99
N LEU A 176 -7.79 -10.71 7.18
CA LEU A 176 -6.68 -11.50 6.65
C LEU A 176 -7.08 -12.57 5.62
N ALA A 177 -8.37 -12.94 5.53
CA ALA A 177 -8.90 -13.77 4.44
C ALA A 177 -9.10 -12.95 3.16
N LYS A 178 -8.09 -12.16 2.81
CA LYS A 178 -8.04 -11.31 1.63
C LYS A 178 -6.76 -11.63 0.86
N PRO A 179 -6.81 -11.74 -0.47
CA PRO A 179 -5.63 -12.00 -1.26
C PRO A 179 -4.67 -10.80 -1.17
N THR A 180 -3.35 -11.03 -1.19
CA THR A 180 -2.36 -9.96 -1.03
C THR A 180 -2.52 -8.86 -2.08
N GLU A 181 -2.85 -9.23 -3.31
CA GLU A 181 -3.13 -8.28 -4.39
C GLU A 181 -4.32 -7.34 -4.07
N TYR A 182 -5.35 -7.81 -3.36
CA TYR A 182 -6.44 -6.96 -2.88
C TYR A 182 -5.98 -6.05 -1.76
N MET A 183 -5.23 -6.61 -0.78
CA MET A 183 -4.74 -5.83 0.36
C MET A 183 -3.90 -4.63 -0.10
N LEU A 184 -3.05 -4.81 -1.11
CA LEU A 184 -2.22 -3.72 -1.62
C LEU A 184 -3.06 -2.58 -2.25
N MET A 185 -4.30 -2.83 -2.65
CA MET A 185 -5.21 -1.84 -3.25
C MET A 185 -6.38 -1.41 -2.34
N SER A 186 -6.41 -1.83 -1.06
CA SER A 186 -7.47 -1.46 -0.12
C SER A 186 -7.02 -0.36 0.87
N GLY A 187 -7.95 0.22 1.63
CA GLY A 187 -7.60 1.20 2.67
C GLY A 187 -6.96 2.49 2.13
N GLY A 188 -7.47 2.97 1.00
CA GLY A 188 -7.19 4.27 0.38
C GLY A 188 -8.47 4.79 -0.29
N ASP A 189 -8.40 5.89 -1.03
CA ASP A 189 -9.57 6.39 -1.77
C ASP A 189 -9.71 5.77 -3.17
N LEU A 190 -10.70 6.24 -3.93
CA LEU A 190 -11.04 5.79 -5.28
C LEU A 190 -9.87 5.75 -6.27
N ARG A 191 -8.76 6.44 -6.02
CA ARG A 191 -7.54 6.35 -6.84
C ARG A 191 -6.86 4.98 -6.77
N LEU A 192 -7.12 4.18 -5.74
CA LEU A 192 -6.66 2.79 -5.65
C LEU A 192 -7.59 1.80 -6.38
N ASN A 193 -8.83 2.19 -6.69
CA ASN A 193 -9.77 1.30 -7.37
C ASN A 193 -9.17 0.82 -8.70
N ILE A 194 -9.34 -0.47 -8.96
CA ILE A 194 -8.82 -1.15 -10.13
C ILE A 194 -9.89 -1.20 -11.20
N ASP A 195 -9.54 -0.81 -12.43
CA ASP A 195 -10.41 -0.99 -13.58
C ASP A 195 -10.49 -2.47 -13.99
N GLU A 196 -11.67 -2.95 -14.40
CA GLU A 196 -11.88 -4.37 -14.69
C GLU A 196 -11.28 -4.85 -16.02
N ILE A 197 -10.74 -3.95 -16.85
CA ILE A 197 -10.27 -4.26 -18.21
C ILE A 197 -8.75 -4.44 -18.20
N HIS A 198 -8.02 -3.41 -17.79
CA HIS A 198 -6.56 -3.36 -17.78
C HIS A 198 -5.95 -3.75 -16.44
N LEU A 199 -6.79 -3.85 -15.40
CA LEU A 199 -6.42 -4.07 -14.00
C LEU A 199 -5.45 -3.01 -13.48
N LEU A 200 -5.66 -1.76 -13.87
CA LEU A 200 -4.87 -0.60 -13.47
C LEU A 200 -5.68 0.30 -12.55
N ASN A 201 -5.00 0.92 -11.59
CA ASN A 201 -5.57 2.03 -10.84
C ASN A 201 -5.30 3.38 -11.54
N LYS A 202 -5.73 4.49 -10.95
CA LYS A 202 -5.53 5.84 -11.52
C LYS A 202 -4.06 6.24 -11.68
N TYR A 203 -3.12 5.52 -11.07
CA TYR A 203 -1.67 5.72 -11.26
C TYR A 203 -1.06 4.80 -12.31
N GLY A 204 -1.85 3.93 -12.96
CA GLY A 204 -1.33 2.93 -13.89
C GLY A 204 -0.61 1.76 -13.20
N CYS A 205 -0.86 1.54 -11.91
CA CYS A 205 -0.31 0.40 -11.17
C CYS A 205 -1.27 -0.79 -11.14
N ARG A 206 -0.72 -2.00 -11.17
CA ARG A 206 -1.45 -3.26 -10.97
C ARG A 206 -1.45 -3.68 -9.49
N PRO A 207 -2.44 -4.49 -9.05
CA PRO A 207 -2.46 -5.05 -7.71
C PRO A 207 -1.41 -6.15 -7.48
N PHE A 208 -0.72 -6.59 -8.55
CA PHE A 208 0.31 -7.62 -8.55
C PHE A 208 1.48 -7.21 -9.48
N PRO A 209 2.62 -7.94 -9.46
CA PRO A 209 3.78 -7.58 -10.26
C PRO A 209 3.54 -7.50 -11.76
N ARG A 210 4.15 -6.49 -12.40
CA ARG A 210 4.07 -6.23 -13.84
C ARG A 210 5.48 -6.16 -14.47
N PRO A 211 6.20 -7.29 -14.56
CA PRO A 211 7.59 -7.32 -15.03
C PRO A 211 7.74 -6.98 -16.53
N ASP A 212 6.64 -6.98 -17.28
CA ASP A 212 6.57 -6.60 -18.69
C ASP A 212 6.50 -5.08 -18.92
N ALA A 213 6.30 -4.28 -17.88
CA ALA A 213 6.24 -2.83 -18.00
C ALA A 213 7.62 -2.17 -17.86
N PHE A 214 7.90 -1.20 -18.74
CA PHE A 214 8.94 -0.22 -18.50
C PHE A 214 8.40 0.85 -17.54
N THR A 215 8.96 0.93 -16.33
CA THR A 215 8.46 1.81 -15.26
C THR A 215 9.37 3.01 -15.06
N PHE A 216 8.99 4.16 -15.61
CA PHE A 216 9.63 5.47 -15.38
C PHE A 216 8.76 6.39 -14.51
N ALA A 217 8.10 5.82 -13.49
CA ALA A 217 7.06 6.49 -12.69
C ALA A 217 7.50 6.78 -11.24
N SER A 218 8.80 6.98 -11.01
CA SER A 218 9.40 7.16 -9.69
C SER A 218 8.92 8.40 -8.94
N SER A 219 8.27 9.36 -9.61
CA SER A 219 7.70 10.57 -8.99
C SER A 219 6.28 10.40 -8.46
N THR A 220 5.63 9.27 -8.78
CA THR A 220 4.21 9.02 -8.50
C THR A 220 3.99 7.65 -7.86
N ALA A 221 4.09 6.57 -8.65
CA ALA A 221 3.93 5.19 -8.16
C ALA A 221 4.38 4.16 -9.22
N SER A 222 4.82 2.99 -8.77
CA SER A 222 5.09 1.82 -9.63
C SER A 222 4.31 0.60 -9.14
N SER A 223 4.08 -0.37 -10.03
CA SER A 223 3.52 -1.66 -9.61
C SER A 223 4.51 -2.37 -8.70
N VAL A 224 4.02 -3.08 -7.68
CA VAL A 224 4.85 -3.83 -6.74
C VAL A 224 5.78 -4.81 -7.46
N SER A 225 7.03 -4.94 -7.02
CA SER A 225 7.96 -5.91 -7.62
C SER A 225 7.60 -7.35 -7.25
N ASN A 226 8.07 -8.33 -8.03
CA ASN A 226 7.93 -9.75 -7.67
C ASN A 226 8.50 -10.06 -6.28
N PHE A 227 9.63 -9.44 -5.94
CA PHE A 227 10.30 -9.70 -4.68
C PHE A 227 9.52 -9.13 -3.49
N ALA A 228 9.07 -7.88 -3.57
CA ALA A 228 8.27 -7.25 -2.53
C ALA A 228 6.90 -7.93 -2.37
N PHE A 229 6.27 -8.35 -3.47
CA PHE A 229 5.02 -9.10 -3.44
C PHE A 229 5.18 -10.43 -2.71
N ASP A 230 6.17 -11.25 -3.10
CA ASP A 230 6.45 -12.55 -2.46
C ASP A 230 6.75 -12.41 -0.96
N LYS A 231 7.46 -11.34 -0.56
CA LYS A 231 7.75 -11.06 0.86
C LYS A 231 6.50 -10.64 1.62
N THR A 232 5.63 -9.87 0.98
CA THR A 232 4.39 -9.39 1.59
C THR A 232 3.35 -10.50 1.75
N ASP A 233 3.21 -11.40 0.78
CA ASP A 233 2.34 -12.59 0.91
C ASP A 233 2.81 -13.54 2.03
N LYS A 234 4.13 -13.69 2.20
CA LYS A 234 4.69 -14.42 3.35
C LYS A 234 4.36 -13.76 4.68
N VAL A 235 4.39 -12.43 4.75
CA VAL A 235 3.99 -11.68 5.96
C VAL A 235 2.51 -11.89 6.27
N ARG A 236 1.62 -11.90 5.26
CA ARG A 236 0.20 -12.26 5.47
C ARG A 236 0.05 -13.62 6.13
N SER A 237 0.80 -14.62 5.66
CA SER A 237 0.78 -15.97 6.24
C SER A 237 1.25 -15.99 7.70
N ILE A 238 2.27 -15.21 8.03
CA ILE A 238 2.77 -15.06 9.41
C ILE A 238 1.72 -14.40 10.30
N LEU A 239 1.06 -13.36 9.80
CA LEU A 239 0.01 -12.63 10.53
C LEU A 239 -1.18 -13.53 10.83
N ILE A 240 -1.66 -14.32 9.87
CA ILE A 240 -2.75 -15.29 10.10
C ILE A 240 -2.41 -16.23 11.25
N ARG A 241 -1.22 -16.85 11.20
CA ARG A 241 -0.75 -17.75 12.26
C ARG A 241 -0.61 -17.06 13.61
N ASN A 242 -0.06 -15.85 13.64
CA ASN A 242 0.12 -15.09 14.88
C ASN A 242 -1.25 -14.67 15.45
N SER A 243 -2.19 -14.24 14.62
CA SER A 243 -3.55 -13.87 15.05
C SER A 243 -4.31 -15.04 15.64
N LEU A 244 -4.18 -16.24 15.05
CA LEU A 244 -4.79 -17.46 15.60
C LEU A 244 -4.19 -17.87 16.94
N LYS A 245 -2.91 -17.55 17.19
CA LYS A 245 -2.20 -17.91 18.42
C LYS A 245 -2.32 -16.87 19.54
N ASN A 246 -2.20 -15.60 19.20
CA ASN A 246 -2.02 -14.49 20.14
C ASN A 246 -3.23 -13.54 20.20
N GLY A 247 -4.24 -13.78 19.35
CA GLY A 247 -5.35 -12.86 19.13
C GLY A 247 -5.08 -11.85 18.02
N PHE A 248 -6.14 -11.46 17.32
CA PHE A 248 -6.10 -10.53 16.19
C PHE A 248 -5.52 -9.17 16.58
N GLU A 249 -6.15 -8.48 17.53
CA GLU A 249 -5.80 -7.11 17.95
C GLU A 249 -4.33 -6.98 18.35
N ASN A 250 -3.86 -7.84 19.26
CA ASN A 250 -2.46 -7.85 19.69
C ASN A 250 -1.50 -8.03 18.51
N THR A 251 -1.80 -8.97 17.61
CA THR A 251 -0.97 -9.22 16.42
C THR A 251 -0.93 -8.02 15.49
N THR A 252 -2.05 -7.31 15.31
CA THR A 252 -2.11 -6.13 14.45
C THR A 252 -1.33 -4.95 15.02
N ILE A 253 -1.45 -4.72 16.33
CA ILE A 253 -0.67 -3.69 17.04
C ILE A 253 0.82 -3.99 16.93
N GLU A 254 1.23 -5.23 17.24
CA GLU A 254 2.63 -5.66 17.10
C GLU A 254 3.16 -5.47 15.68
N PHE A 255 2.34 -5.76 14.66
CA PHE A 255 2.74 -5.58 13.26
C PHE A 255 2.89 -4.11 12.86
N SER A 256 1.95 -3.25 13.25
CA SER A 256 2.04 -1.81 13.01
C SER A 256 3.29 -1.22 13.67
N GLU A 257 3.56 -1.57 14.92
CA GLU A 257 4.76 -1.12 15.64
C GLU A 257 6.05 -1.70 15.06
N LEU A 258 6.05 -2.96 14.61
CA LEU A 258 7.18 -3.54 13.87
C LEU A 258 7.51 -2.73 12.61
N LEU A 259 6.50 -2.32 11.85
CA LEU A 259 6.72 -1.50 10.64
C LEU A 259 7.27 -0.11 10.99
N LYS A 260 6.73 0.55 12.03
CA LYS A 260 7.28 1.83 12.52
C LYS A 260 8.73 1.66 12.97
N ASN A 261 9.05 0.59 13.71
CA ASN A 261 10.41 0.28 14.15
C ASN A 261 11.37 0.01 12.99
N ASN A 262 10.90 -0.65 11.92
CA ASN A 262 11.70 -0.82 10.71
C ASN A 262 12.05 0.54 10.08
N LEU A 263 11.09 1.47 10.00
CA LEU A 263 11.35 2.83 9.51
C LEU A 263 12.30 3.60 10.44
N ARG A 264 12.14 3.47 11.76
CA ARG A 264 13.09 4.03 12.74
C ARG A 264 14.51 3.52 12.50
N HIS A 265 14.67 2.22 12.28
CA HIS A 265 15.98 1.63 12.01
C HIS A 265 16.58 2.10 10.68
N ILE A 266 15.79 2.07 9.60
CA ILE A 266 16.21 2.48 8.25
C ILE A 266 16.69 3.93 8.25
N PHE A 267 15.91 4.84 8.85
CA PHE A 267 16.22 6.27 8.86
C PHE A 267 17.06 6.68 10.07
N LYS A 268 17.43 5.73 10.94
CA LYS A 268 18.18 5.94 12.19
C LYS A 268 17.56 7.05 13.05
N LEU A 269 16.25 6.96 13.23
CA LEU A 269 15.47 7.94 13.98
C LEU A 269 15.74 7.79 15.49
N ASN A 270 15.65 8.90 16.22
CA ASN A 270 15.63 8.85 17.68
C ASN A 270 14.31 8.23 18.15
N GLU A 271 14.35 7.39 19.18
CA GLU A 271 13.17 6.74 19.79
C GLU A 271 12.08 7.74 20.21
N GLU A 272 12.45 8.97 20.59
CA GLU A 272 11.52 10.01 21.00
C GLU A 272 10.80 10.70 19.82
N CYS A 273 11.21 10.42 18.58
CA CYS A 273 10.42 10.81 17.40
C CYS A 273 9.16 9.95 17.32
N GLU A 274 8.11 10.42 16.69
CA GLU A 274 6.89 9.64 16.47
C GLU A 274 6.64 9.42 14.98
N ILE A 275 5.97 8.32 14.65
CA ILE A 275 5.56 8.00 13.28
C ILE A 275 4.05 7.80 13.28
N ILE A 276 3.37 8.55 12.42
CA ILE A 276 1.96 8.35 12.08
C ILE A 276 1.90 7.76 10.68
N PHE A 277 1.23 6.62 10.52
CA PHE A 277 0.96 6.11 9.18
C PHE A 277 -0.14 6.92 8.52
N SER A 278 0.00 7.08 7.20
CA SER A 278 -0.89 7.88 6.40
C SER A 278 -1.18 7.18 5.08
N PRO A 279 -2.43 7.20 4.59
CA PRO A 279 -2.74 6.66 3.28
C PRO A 279 -1.92 7.34 2.18
N SER A 280 -1.67 8.65 2.21
CA SER A 280 -0.90 9.34 1.17
C SER A 280 -0.20 10.60 1.68
N GLY A 281 0.62 11.25 0.83
CA GLY A 281 1.20 12.55 1.16
C GLY A 281 0.12 13.64 1.39
N THR A 282 -1.01 13.57 0.68
CA THR A 282 -2.13 14.50 0.88
C THR A 282 -2.85 14.25 2.20
N ASP A 283 -3.04 12.99 2.58
CA ASP A 283 -3.56 12.63 3.90
C ASP A 283 -2.61 13.11 5.01
N SER A 284 -1.28 13.00 4.81
CA SER A 284 -0.30 13.56 5.75
C SER A 284 -0.43 15.07 5.90
N SER A 285 -0.76 15.81 4.83
CA SER A 285 -1.08 17.24 4.92
C SER A 285 -2.32 17.50 5.78
N LEU A 286 -3.35 16.65 5.70
CA LEU A 286 -4.53 16.76 6.57
C LEU A 286 -4.19 16.43 8.03
N GLN A 287 -3.32 15.46 8.29
CA GLN A 287 -2.80 15.17 9.63
C GLN A 287 -2.03 16.38 10.20
N ILE A 288 -1.19 17.02 9.39
CA ILE A 288 -0.48 18.25 9.78
C ILE A 288 -1.47 19.38 10.10
N ALA A 289 -2.49 19.58 9.27
CA ALA A 289 -3.52 20.59 9.51
C ALA A 289 -4.22 20.33 10.85
N ALA A 290 -4.60 19.08 11.12
CA ALA A 290 -5.25 18.68 12.36
C ALA A 290 -4.37 18.88 13.60
N LEU A 291 -3.11 18.47 13.53
CA LEU A 291 -2.14 18.66 14.60
C LEU A 291 -1.92 20.15 14.89
N THR A 292 -1.87 20.98 13.85
CA THR A 292 -1.73 22.43 14.01
C THR A 292 -2.92 23.03 14.79
N GLN A 293 -4.14 22.53 14.54
CA GLN A 293 -5.36 23.00 15.22
C GLN A 293 -5.31 22.79 16.73
N ILE A 294 -4.66 21.72 17.20
CA ILE A 294 -4.62 21.35 18.61
C ILE A 294 -3.41 21.91 19.37
N ILE A 295 -2.30 22.21 18.68
CA ILE A 295 -1.08 22.73 19.30
C ILE A 295 -1.04 24.25 19.41
N SER A 296 -1.89 24.97 18.66
CA SER A 296 -1.86 26.43 18.57
C SER A 296 -3.25 27.03 18.75
N ASP A 297 -3.41 27.90 19.75
CA ASP A 297 -4.65 28.65 19.97
C ASP A 297 -4.79 29.86 19.02
N LYS A 298 -3.69 30.26 18.37
CA LYS A 298 -3.68 31.38 17.43
C LYS A 298 -4.43 31.04 16.14
N GLU A 299 -4.83 32.07 15.40
CA GLU A 299 -5.21 31.88 14.00
C GLU A 299 -4.02 31.35 13.20
N ILE A 300 -4.29 30.47 12.24
CA ILE A 300 -3.26 29.70 11.52
C ILE A 300 -3.17 30.19 10.09
N THR A 301 -1.94 30.28 9.58
CA THR A 301 -1.67 30.48 8.16
C THR A 301 -0.68 29.43 7.70
N HIS A 302 -1.09 28.61 6.74
CA HIS A 302 -0.21 27.71 6.03
C HIS A 302 0.47 28.47 4.88
N ILE A 303 1.80 28.39 4.80
CA ILE A 303 2.58 28.88 3.65
C ILE A 303 3.07 27.63 2.91
N LEU A 304 2.47 27.35 1.76
CA LEU A 304 2.73 26.17 0.94
C LEU A 304 3.71 26.51 -0.19
N VAL A 305 4.99 26.24 0.03
CA VAL A 305 6.04 26.39 -0.99
C VAL A 305 5.96 25.22 -1.97
N ALA A 306 6.25 25.49 -3.25
CA ALA A 306 6.18 24.53 -4.35
C ALA A 306 4.77 23.95 -4.55
N SER A 307 3.72 24.77 -4.37
CA SER A 307 2.32 24.32 -4.46
C SER A 307 1.97 23.57 -5.75
N ASP A 308 2.62 23.91 -6.87
CA ASP A 308 2.52 23.30 -8.20
C ASP A 308 3.26 21.95 -8.33
N GLU A 309 4.14 21.62 -7.40
CA GLU A 309 4.87 20.34 -7.36
C GLU A 309 4.26 19.32 -6.39
N THR A 310 3.33 19.75 -5.53
CA THR A 310 2.64 18.87 -4.56
C THR A 310 1.48 18.08 -5.18
N GLY A 311 0.75 17.32 -4.35
CA GLY A 311 -0.50 16.68 -4.77
C GLY A 311 -1.64 17.70 -4.85
N SER A 312 -2.51 17.56 -5.85
CA SER A 312 -3.63 18.51 -6.09
C SER A 312 -4.59 18.68 -4.90
N GLY A 313 -4.65 17.71 -3.99
CA GLY A 313 -5.49 17.78 -2.79
C GLY A 313 -4.83 18.47 -1.59
N VAL A 314 -3.53 18.79 -1.63
CA VAL A 314 -2.79 19.32 -0.47
C VAL A 314 -3.36 20.66 0.01
N ALA A 315 -3.66 21.57 -0.92
CA ALA A 315 -4.23 22.88 -0.58
C ALA A 315 -5.58 22.75 0.15
N ALA A 316 -6.46 21.85 -0.30
CA ALA A 316 -7.75 21.59 0.34
C ALA A 316 -7.57 20.92 1.72
N ALA A 317 -6.68 19.93 1.81
CA ALA A 317 -6.36 19.24 3.05
C ALA A 317 -5.85 20.21 4.15
N LEU A 318 -4.96 21.13 3.78
CA LEU A 318 -4.43 22.15 4.71
C LEU A 318 -5.49 23.14 5.20
N LYS A 319 -6.54 23.39 4.41
CA LYS A 319 -7.69 24.20 4.83
C LYS A 319 -8.69 23.46 5.71
N GLY A 320 -8.47 22.17 5.97
CA GLY A 320 -9.43 21.31 6.65
C GLY A 320 -10.65 21.02 5.77
N CYS A 321 -10.46 20.92 4.45
CA CYS A 321 -11.50 20.56 3.50
C CYS A 321 -11.26 19.17 2.92
N HIS A 322 -12.37 18.53 2.54
CA HIS A 322 -12.36 17.27 1.80
C HIS A 322 -11.66 17.44 0.45
N PHE A 323 -10.64 16.64 0.15
CA PHE A 323 -9.83 16.78 -1.08
C PHE A 323 -10.18 15.78 -2.19
N GLU A 324 -11.02 14.79 -1.89
CA GLU A 324 -11.57 13.78 -2.78
C GLU A 324 -13.03 13.50 -2.43
N ASN A 325 -13.72 12.65 -3.19
CA ASN A 325 -15.12 12.25 -2.93
C ASN A 325 -15.25 10.98 -2.07
N THR A 326 -14.14 10.41 -1.62
CA THR A 326 -14.12 9.25 -0.72
C THR A 326 -12.90 9.32 0.17
N THR A 327 -13.03 8.92 1.43
CA THR A 327 -11.91 8.84 2.37
C THR A 327 -11.19 7.49 2.29
N ALA A 328 -10.04 7.37 2.95
CA ALA A 328 -9.32 6.09 3.03
C ALA A 328 -10.06 5.01 3.85
N LEU A 329 -11.04 5.41 4.66
CA LEU A 329 -11.96 4.50 5.36
C LEU A 329 -13.26 4.27 4.57
N ASN A 330 -13.28 4.62 3.28
CA ASN A 330 -14.39 4.41 2.36
C ASN A 330 -15.68 5.18 2.68
N TYR A 331 -15.58 6.32 3.39
CA TYR A 331 -16.74 7.20 3.60
C TYR A 331 -17.00 8.05 2.35
N PRO A 332 -18.23 8.10 1.83
CA PRO A 332 -18.59 9.02 0.75
C PRO A 332 -18.66 10.45 1.29
N ILE A 333 -17.96 11.37 0.62
CA ILE A 333 -17.83 12.77 1.01
C ILE A 333 -17.94 13.66 -0.23
N LYS A 334 -18.13 14.96 -0.03
CA LYS A 334 -18.14 15.94 -1.11
C LYS A 334 -16.82 16.70 -1.13
N LYS A 335 -16.10 16.60 -2.24
CA LYS A 335 -14.86 17.38 -2.44
C LYS A 335 -15.09 18.88 -2.24
N ASP A 336 -14.09 19.55 -1.69
CA ASP A 336 -13.97 20.97 -1.39
C ASP A 336 -14.92 21.52 -0.30
N THR A 337 -15.70 20.66 0.37
CA THR A 337 -16.46 21.08 1.57
C THR A 337 -15.63 20.96 2.85
N LYS A 338 -15.97 21.75 3.87
CA LYS A 338 -15.29 21.77 5.16
C LYS A 338 -15.48 20.44 5.92
N ILE A 339 -14.42 19.94 6.54
CA ILE A 339 -14.43 18.79 7.45
C ILE A 339 -14.89 19.28 8.84
N GLU A 340 -15.80 18.54 9.47
CA GLU A 340 -16.35 18.89 10.80
C GLU A 340 -15.23 19.07 11.84
N GLY A 341 -15.29 20.17 12.60
CA GLY A 341 -14.38 20.46 13.71
C GLY A 341 -13.10 21.24 13.34
N PHE A 342 -12.83 21.48 12.06
CA PHE A 342 -11.71 22.34 11.66
C PHE A 342 -12.07 23.83 11.79
N ARG A 343 -11.21 24.62 12.43
CA ARG A 343 -11.31 26.10 12.40
C ARG A 343 -10.90 26.65 11.04
N GLU A 344 -11.24 27.91 10.78
CA GLU A 344 -10.77 28.63 9.60
C GLU A 344 -9.27 28.91 9.67
N VAL A 345 -8.61 28.81 8.51
CA VAL A 345 -7.17 29.03 8.35
C VAL A 345 -6.91 29.75 7.03
N ASP A 346 -5.79 30.47 6.96
CA ASP A 346 -5.33 31.05 5.71
C ASP A 346 -4.36 30.09 5.02
N LEU A 347 -4.33 30.14 3.68
CA LEU A 347 -3.36 29.40 2.87
C LEU A 347 -2.75 30.34 1.84
N ILE A 348 -1.43 30.51 1.92
CA ILE A 348 -0.63 31.22 0.93
C ILE A 348 0.09 30.16 0.09
N GLN A 349 -0.14 30.15 -1.22
CA GLN A 349 0.49 29.20 -2.15
C GLN A 349 1.60 29.92 -2.92
N ILE A 350 2.81 29.36 -2.87
CA ILE A 350 3.99 29.88 -3.57
C ILE A 350 4.41 28.80 -4.58
N PRO A 351 4.00 28.89 -5.86
CA PRO A 351 4.42 27.95 -6.89
C PRO A 351 5.90 28.14 -7.23
N PHE A 352 6.54 27.14 -7.83
CA PHE A 352 7.87 27.27 -8.41
C PHE A 352 7.88 28.00 -9.73
N ARG A 353 6.79 27.89 -10.49
CA ARG A 353 6.66 28.56 -11.77
C ARG A 353 5.92 29.87 -11.65
N ASP A 354 6.33 30.85 -12.45
CA ASP A 354 5.58 32.08 -12.64
C ASP A 354 4.36 31.85 -13.55
N GLN A 355 3.59 32.91 -13.79
CA GLN A 355 2.43 32.90 -14.68
C GLN A 355 2.73 32.57 -16.15
N ASN A 356 4.00 32.64 -16.57
CA ASN A 356 4.46 32.27 -17.90
C ASN A 356 5.00 30.82 -17.94
N GLY A 357 5.00 30.12 -16.81
CA GLY A 357 5.55 28.77 -16.66
C GLY A 357 7.06 28.72 -16.45
N ALA A 358 7.74 29.86 -16.30
CA ALA A 358 9.18 29.92 -16.07
C ALA A 358 9.51 29.59 -14.61
N LEU A 359 10.59 28.83 -14.39
CA LEU A 359 11.06 28.50 -13.05
C LEU A 359 11.63 29.76 -12.36
N LYS A 360 11.11 30.10 -11.19
CA LYS A 360 11.60 31.22 -10.38
C LYS A 360 12.98 30.89 -9.79
N THR A 361 13.81 31.91 -9.65
CA THR A 361 15.12 31.78 -8.99
C THR A 361 14.96 31.55 -7.49
N ALA A 362 15.96 30.96 -6.85
CA ALA A 362 15.96 30.75 -5.40
C ALA A 362 15.79 32.09 -4.63
N VAL A 363 16.42 33.17 -5.11
CA VAL A 363 16.30 34.50 -4.49
C VAL A 363 14.86 35.03 -4.56
N GLN A 364 14.18 34.85 -5.69
CA GLN A 364 12.77 35.26 -5.83
C GLN A 364 11.87 34.45 -4.89
N LEU A 365 12.05 33.12 -4.87
CA LEU A 365 11.28 32.23 -3.99
C LEU A 365 11.50 32.58 -2.51
N ASP A 366 12.75 32.74 -2.09
CA ASP A 366 13.09 33.10 -0.70
C ASP A 366 12.49 34.46 -0.31
N GLN A 367 12.47 35.43 -1.23
CA GLN A 367 11.87 36.74 -0.98
C GLN A 367 10.34 36.65 -0.84
N GLU A 368 9.66 35.91 -1.72
CA GLU A 368 8.21 35.69 -1.60
C GLU A 368 7.85 34.98 -0.28
N VAL A 369 8.64 33.98 0.12
CA VAL A 369 8.44 33.29 1.39
C VAL A 369 8.72 34.22 2.57
N LEU A 370 9.75 35.06 2.50
CA LEU A 370 10.05 36.07 3.53
C LEU A 370 8.87 37.02 3.73
N ASP A 371 8.33 37.55 2.63
CA ASP A 371 7.24 38.52 2.66
C ASP A 371 5.97 37.88 3.26
N ALA A 372 5.66 36.64 2.85
CA ALA A 372 4.54 35.88 3.43
C ALA A 372 4.73 35.64 4.94
N VAL A 373 5.93 35.27 5.38
CA VAL A 373 6.28 35.06 6.80
C VAL A 373 6.15 36.36 7.59
N ILE A 374 6.70 37.47 7.10
CA ILE A 374 6.66 38.77 7.79
C ILE A 374 5.22 39.28 7.90
N ASN A 375 4.45 39.22 6.80
CA ASN A 375 3.05 39.66 6.80
C ASN A 375 2.21 38.85 7.80
N THR A 376 2.35 37.53 7.77
CA THR A 376 1.63 36.63 8.70
C THR A 376 2.04 36.88 10.16
N LYS A 377 3.33 37.06 10.41
CA LYS A 377 3.86 37.39 11.74
C LYS A 377 3.29 38.70 12.27
N ASN A 378 3.21 39.74 11.43
CA ASN A 378 2.68 41.05 11.80
C ASN A 378 1.18 41.00 12.15
N GLN A 379 0.45 40.03 11.62
CA GLN A 379 -0.93 39.72 12.00
C GLN A 379 -1.04 38.91 13.31
N GLY A 380 0.08 38.51 13.91
CA GLY A 380 0.12 37.75 15.17
C GLY A 380 -0.21 36.27 15.04
N ARG A 381 -0.41 35.78 13.81
CA ARG A 381 -0.86 34.41 13.47
C ARG A 381 0.26 33.38 13.64
N HIS A 382 -0.12 32.11 13.79
CA HIS A 382 0.80 30.98 13.79
C HIS A 382 1.10 30.54 12.36
N ILE A 383 2.37 30.46 12.01
CA ILE A 383 2.82 30.09 10.67
C ILE A 383 3.10 28.59 10.64
N VAL A 384 2.57 27.90 9.63
CA VAL A 384 3.04 26.56 9.26
C VAL A 384 3.68 26.67 7.89
N LEU A 385 5.01 26.64 7.86
CA LEU A 385 5.79 26.75 6.63
C LEU A 385 6.06 25.35 6.08
N HIS A 386 5.46 25.03 4.95
CA HIS A 386 5.72 23.80 4.20
C HIS A 386 6.83 24.08 3.20
N THR A 387 7.98 23.45 3.41
CA THR A 387 9.15 23.50 2.53
C THR A 387 9.19 22.25 1.67
N MET A 388 9.83 22.31 0.51
CA MET A 388 9.99 21.19 -0.40
C MET A 388 11.45 20.77 -0.43
N ASP A 389 11.71 19.48 -0.26
CA ASP A 389 13.03 18.90 -0.49
C ASP A 389 12.93 17.74 -1.49
N GLN A 390 13.60 17.92 -2.64
CA GLN A 390 13.54 17.04 -3.80
C GLN A 390 12.12 16.87 -4.37
N SER A 391 11.63 17.87 -5.10
CA SER A 391 10.33 17.80 -5.82
C SER A 391 10.31 16.71 -6.92
N LYS A 392 9.21 16.60 -7.68
CA LYS A 392 9.11 15.66 -8.81
C LYS A 392 10.29 15.83 -9.78
N LEU A 393 10.66 17.09 -10.02
CA LEU A 393 11.77 17.54 -10.86
C LEU A 393 13.08 17.76 -10.10
N GLY A 394 13.14 17.42 -8.81
CA GLY A 394 14.37 17.54 -8.00
C GLY A 394 14.65 18.94 -7.46
N TYR A 395 13.65 19.83 -7.44
CA TYR A 395 13.81 21.17 -6.89
C TYR A 395 13.66 21.19 -5.36
N GLN A 396 14.33 22.15 -4.72
CA GLN A 396 14.30 22.38 -3.28
C GLN A 396 14.01 23.87 -3.01
N SER A 397 13.19 24.15 -2.00
CA SER A 397 12.90 25.52 -1.56
C SER A 397 12.17 25.52 -0.22
N PRO A 398 12.34 26.56 0.62
CA PRO A 398 13.29 27.68 0.50
C PRO A 398 14.76 27.24 0.57
N SER A 399 15.69 28.17 0.35
CA SER A 399 17.12 27.89 0.50
C SER A 399 17.51 27.66 1.97
N ASP A 400 18.60 26.92 2.20
CA ASP A 400 19.16 26.72 3.54
C ASP A 400 19.58 28.04 4.21
N GLU A 401 20.05 29.01 3.43
CA GLU A 401 20.40 30.35 3.93
C GLU A 401 19.17 31.09 4.43
N PHE A 402 18.06 31.00 3.71
CA PHE A 402 16.78 31.56 4.14
C PHE A 402 16.30 30.92 5.44
N ILE A 403 16.37 29.59 5.56
CA ILE A 403 15.98 28.90 6.80
C ILE A 403 16.82 29.37 8.00
N LYS A 404 18.13 29.61 7.81
CA LYS A 404 18.98 30.21 8.86
C LYS A 404 18.53 31.63 9.22
N LYS A 405 18.13 32.43 8.23
CA LYS A 405 17.61 33.80 8.45
C LYS A 405 16.32 33.79 9.26
N LEU A 406 15.42 32.83 9.06
CA LEU A 406 14.20 32.70 9.87
C LEU A 406 14.49 32.60 11.38
N ASN A 407 15.54 31.87 11.77
CA ASN A 407 15.93 31.70 13.18
C ASN A 407 16.36 33.01 13.85
N SER A 408 16.70 34.05 13.07
CA SER A 408 17.06 35.38 13.59
C SER A 408 15.83 36.24 13.94
N LEU A 409 14.63 35.86 13.48
CA LEU A 409 13.41 36.64 13.68
C LEU A 409 12.86 36.41 15.10
N LYS A 410 12.89 37.46 15.94
CA LYS A 410 12.33 37.42 17.31
C LYS A 410 10.81 37.23 17.31
N ASN A 411 10.28 36.52 18.31
CA ASN A 411 8.84 36.31 18.54
C ASN A 411 8.09 35.68 17.34
N LEU A 412 8.77 34.82 16.58
CA LEU A 412 8.17 34.09 15.46
C LEU A 412 7.48 32.82 15.98
N SER A 413 6.16 32.71 15.77
CA SER A 413 5.40 31.49 16.06
C SER A 413 5.30 30.67 14.78
N ILE A 414 6.16 29.66 14.64
CA ILE A 414 6.30 28.90 13.40
C ILE A 414 6.52 27.40 13.66
N GLN A 415 5.90 26.55 12.84
CA GLN A 415 6.25 25.16 12.66
C GLN A 415 6.70 24.94 11.21
N ILE A 416 7.86 24.30 11.02
CA ILE A 416 8.37 23.95 9.69
C ILE A 416 8.04 22.49 9.39
N ILE A 417 7.52 22.26 8.19
CA ILE A 417 7.22 20.95 7.62
C ILE A 417 8.11 20.77 6.40
N VAL A 418 8.86 19.68 6.33
CA VAL A 418 9.61 19.29 5.14
C VAL A 418 8.79 18.28 4.36
N ASP A 419 8.32 18.68 3.17
CA ASP A 419 7.76 17.75 2.20
C ASP A 419 8.89 16.94 1.57
N GLY A 420 9.17 15.78 2.19
CA GLY A 420 10.11 14.78 1.71
C GLY A 420 9.38 13.63 1.01
N SER A 421 8.17 13.85 0.49
CA SER A 421 7.33 12.77 -0.02
C SER A 421 7.93 12.03 -1.21
N GLN A 422 8.84 12.64 -1.99
CA GLN A 422 9.60 11.93 -3.04
C GLN A 422 10.61 10.93 -2.45
N LEU A 423 11.03 11.17 -1.21
CA LEU A 423 11.95 10.36 -0.42
C LEU A 423 13.28 10.07 -1.13
N ARG A 424 13.75 11.07 -1.88
CA ARG A 424 15.10 11.12 -2.48
C ARG A 424 16.11 11.71 -1.49
N LEU A 425 16.00 11.31 -0.23
CA LEU A 425 16.72 11.87 0.92
C LEU A 425 17.53 10.77 1.60
N ASP A 426 18.74 11.12 2.05
CA ASP A 426 19.50 10.21 2.88
C ASP A 426 18.95 10.20 4.32
N PRO A 427 19.12 9.10 5.06
CA PRO A 427 18.75 9.02 6.48
C PRO A 427 19.30 10.18 7.32
N LYS A 428 20.49 10.69 6.95
CA LYS A 428 21.14 11.81 7.64
C LYS A 428 20.37 13.12 7.47
N ASP A 429 19.76 13.36 6.32
CA ASP A 429 19.00 14.58 6.05
C ASP A 429 17.70 14.59 6.88
N ILE A 430 17.00 13.45 6.91
CA ILE A 430 15.81 13.26 7.75
C ILE A 430 16.15 13.50 9.23
N GLN A 431 17.24 12.91 9.74
CA GLN A 431 17.71 13.16 11.11
C GLN A 431 18.02 14.64 11.35
N ASN A 432 18.69 15.31 10.41
CA ASN A 432 19.01 16.74 10.53
C ASN A 432 17.75 17.60 10.64
N TYR A 433 16.71 17.29 9.88
CA TYR A 433 15.42 18.00 9.95
C TYR A 433 14.72 17.76 11.29
N LEU A 434 14.62 16.50 11.73
CA LEU A 434 13.98 16.17 13.00
C LEU A 434 14.72 16.78 14.20
N ASN A 435 16.05 16.82 14.17
CA ASN A 435 16.88 17.45 15.20
C ASN A 435 16.66 18.98 15.29
N LYS A 436 16.28 19.62 14.17
CA LYS A 436 15.89 21.05 14.14
C LYS A 436 14.44 21.27 14.60
N GLY A 437 13.70 20.21 14.94
CA GLY A 437 12.30 20.28 15.32
C GLY A 437 11.34 20.39 14.13
N TYR A 438 11.78 20.01 12.92
CA TYR A 438 10.91 20.02 11.74
C TYR A 438 10.17 18.69 11.63
N ILE A 439 8.93 18.74 11.16
CA ILE A 439 8.14 17.55 10.84
C ILE A 439 8.47 17.14 9.40
N VAL A 440 8.57 15.84 9.11
CA VAL A 440 8.93 15.35 7.76
C VAL A 440 7.80 14.45 7.24
N THR A 441 7.30 14.72 6.03
CA THR A 441 6.41 13.79 5.32
C THR A 441 7.24 12.86 4.43
N ILE A 442 6.87 11.58 4.37
CA ILE A 442 7.55 10.59 3.53
C ILE A 442 6.53 9.72 2.80
N THR A 443 6.93 9.14 1.66
CA THR A 443 6.16 8.07 1.02
C THR A 443 7.06 6.92 0.56
N GLY A 444 6.57 5.69 0.71
CA GLY A 444 7.24 4.51 0.17
C GLY A 444 6.97 4.27 -1.32
N SER A 445 5.93 4.91 -1.88
CA SER A 445 5.41 4.56 -3.21
C SER A 445 6.16 5.15 -4.40
N LYS A 446 7.00 6.15 -4.16
CA LYS A 446 7.66 6.93 -5.21
C LYS A 446 9.04 6.37 -5.54
N PHE A 447 10.10 6.98 -5.01
CA PHE A 447 11.48 6.60 -5.29
C PHE A 447 11.77 5.12 -4.99
N PHE A 448 11.23 4.59 -3.88
CA PHE A 448 11.46 3.22 -3.44
C PHE A 448 10.53 2.19 -4.06
N THR A 449 9.68 2.56 -5.01
CA THR A 449 8.85 1.62 -5.79
C THR A 449 7.88 0.77 -4.95
N GLY A 450 7.54 1.21 -3.74
CA GLY A 450 6.45 0.63 -2.98
C GLY A 450 5.10 0.82 -3.70
N PRO A 451 4.05 0.07 -3.31
CA PRO A 451 2.72 0.28 -3.89
C PRO A 451 2.17 1.69 -3.55
N PRO A 452 1.30 2.26 -4.40
CA PRO A 452 0.69 3.58 -4.19
C PRO A 452 -0.09 3.63 -2.88
N TYR A 453 -0.26 4.82 -2.28
CA TYR A 453 -0.88 5.00 -0.96
C TYR A 453 -0.08 4.46 0.24
N CYS A 454 1.21 4.77 0.25
CA CYS A 454 2.14 4.35 1.30
C CYS A 454 2.78 5.58 1.96
N GLY A 455 2.02 6.39 2.68
CA GLY A 455 2.48 7.64 3.31
C GLY A 455 2.80 7.49 4.81
N ALA A 456 3.65 8.38 5.33
CA ALA A 456 3.86 8.52 6.77
C ALA A 456 4.29 9.95 7.14
N LEU A 457 3.99 10.34 8.36
CA LEU A 457 4.45 11.58 8.98
C LEU A 457 5.44 11.23 10.10
N ILE A 458 6.63 11.82 10.07
CA ILE A 458 7.62 11.67 11.14
C ILE A 458 7.68 12.97 11.93
N LEU A 459 7.41 12.88 13.23
CA LEU A 459 7.38 14.02 14.13
C LEU A 459 8.59 14.02 15.05
N PRO A 460 9.24 15.18 15.24
CA PRO A 460 10.38 15.30 16.12
C PRO A 460 9.96 15.28 17.59
N LYS A 461 10.91 14.95 18.47
CA LYS A 461 10.76 14.98 19.93
C LYS A 461 10.10 16.25 20.46
N SER A 462 10.44 17.42 19.91
CA SER A 462 9.87 18.70 20.35
C SER A 462 8.35 18.77 20.15
N VAL A 463 7.87 18.31 19.00
CA VAL A 463 6.44 18.27 18.66
C VAL A 463 5.74 17.19 19.47
N ASN A 464 6.35 16.02 19.65
CA ASN A 464 5.81 14.96 20.50
C ASN A 464 5.53 15.47 21.93
N LYS A 465 6.51 16.15 22.53
CA LYS A 465 6.34 16.79 23.86
C LYS A 465 5.23 17.83 23.90
N LEU A 466 5.08 18.63 22.84
CA LEU A 466 4.03 19.63 22.77
C LEU A 466 2.65 18.97 22.71
N ILE A 467 2.48 17.90 21.92
CA ILE A 467 1.22 17.15 21.82
C ILE A 467 0.83 16.54 23.17
N HIS A 468 1.79 16.01 23.93
CA HIS A 468 1.52 15.52 25.29
C HIS A 468 1.10 16.62 26.28
N SER A 469 1.49 17.88 26.04
CA SER A 469 1.14 18.99 26.92
C SER A 469 -0.26 19.56 26.68
N VAL A 470 -0.85 19.31 25.50
CA VAL A 470 -2.20 19.79 25.15
C VAL A 470 -3.25 18.72 25.46
N LYS A 471 -4.46 19.18 25.80
CA LYS A 471 -5.62 18.31 26.08
C LYS A 471 -6.74 18.42 25.04
N ASN A 472 -6.48 19.16 23.97
CA ASN A 472 -7.42 19.35 22.88
C ASN A 472 -7.57 18.05 22.08
N THR A 473 -8.80 17.77 21.64
CA THR A 473 -9.09 16.64 20.75
C THR A 473 -8.91 17.06 19.30
N LEU A 474 -8.62 16.08 18.43
CA LEU A 474 -8.55 16.30 16.99
C LEU A 474 -9.93 16.73 16.42
N PRO A 475 -9.96 17.43 15.27
CA PRO A 475 -11.22 17.73 14.58
C PRO A 475 -12.09 16.48 14.37
N LYS A 476 -13.36 16.55 14.78
CA LYS A 476 -14.28 15.41 14.85
C LYS A 476 -14.45 14.66 13.52
N GLY A 477 -14.43 15.37 12.40
CA GLY A 477 -14.57 14.75 11.07
C GLY A 477 -13.42 13.82 10.68
N LEU A 478 -12.30 13.81 11.42
CA LEU A 478 -11.19 12.90 11.16
C LEU A 478 -11.46 11.44 11.50
N THR A 479 -12.52 11.17 12.26
CA THR A 479 -13.07 9.81 12.44
C THR A 479 -13.39 9.13 11.11
N GLN A 480 -13.71 9.89 10.07
CA GLN A 480 -13.98 9.36 8.74
C GLN A 480 -12.71 9.11 7.92
N TYR A 481 -11.53 9.52 8.39
CA TYR A 481 -10.27 9.48 7.64
C TYR A 481 -9.24 8.52 8.22
N TYR A 482 -9.14 8.44 9.55
CA TYR A 482 -8.03 7.75 10.22
C TYR A 482 -8.52 6.81 11.31
N ASN A 483 -7.82 5.69 11.43
CA ASN A 483 -7.96 4.81 12.58
C ASN A 483 -7.02 5.25 13.69
N ARG A 484 -7.41 5.03 14.95
CA ARG A 484 -6.56 5.30 16.11
C ARG A 484 -5.24 4.52 16.06
N SER A 485 -5.25 3.31 15.50
CA SER A 485 -4.09 2.41 15.38
C SER A 485 -2.95 2.96 14.52
N ASP A 486 -3.23 3.93 13.64
CA ASP A 486 -2.22 4.57 12.80
C ASP A 486 -1.42 5.64 13.54
N TRP A 487 -1.88 6.05 14.73
CA TRP A 487 -1.31 7.11 15.56
C TRP A 487 -0.56 6.55 16.79
N PRO A 488 0.32 7.34 17.45
CA PRO A 488 0.93 6.94 18.71
C PRO A 488 -0.10 6.68 19.80
N THR A 489 -0.05 5.50 20.42
CA THR A 489 -1.00 5.10 21.46
C THR A 489 -0.93 5.95 22.73
N SER A 490 0.19 6.64 22.95
CA SER A 490 0.40 7.54 24.07
C SER A 490 -0.30 8.90 23.91
N TRP A 491 -0.82 9.21 22.72
CA TRP A 491 -1.41 10.50 22.42
C TRP A 491 -2.90 10.53 22.77
N PHE A 492 -3.25 11.40 23.73
CA PHE A 492 -4.64 11.62 24.13
C PHE A 492 -5.53 12.11 22.97
N CYS A 493 -4.99 12.96 22.09
CA CYS A 493 -5.76 13.60 21.03
C CYS A 493 -6.33 12.62 19.99
N SER A 494 -5.73 11.42 19.83
CA SER A 494 -6.19 10.38 18.91
C SER A 494 -7.25 9.44 19.49
N ASN A 495 -7.62 9.58 20.77
CA ASN A 495 -8.59 8.69 21.42
C ASN A 495 -9.97 8.69 20.77
N GLU A 496 -10.36 9.80 20.15
CA GLU A 496 -11.66 9.97 19.49
C GLU A 496 -11.64 9.52 18.02
N LEU A 497 -10.50 9.08 17.48
CA LEU A 497 -10.45 8.52 16.12
C LEU A 497 -11.11 7.15 16.09
N SER A 498 -11.56 6.74 14.90
CA SER A 498 -12.24 5.46 14.71
C SER A 498 -11.37 4.28 15.13
N ASP A 499 -12.00 3.28 15.74
CA ASP A 499 -11.37 1.98 15.93
C ASP A 499 -11.22 1.27 14.58
N GLY A 500 -10.23 0.38 14.49
CA GLY A 500 -9.97 -0.39 13.27
C GLY A 500 -8.51 -0.35 12.87
N TYR A 501 -8.21 -0.97 11.73
CA TYR A 501 -6.85 -1.18 11.24
C TYR A 501 -6.80 -1.02 9.73
N ASN A 502 -5.87 -0.21 9.24
CA ASN A 502 -5.67 -0.08 7.80
C ASN A 502 -4.63 -1.11 7.31
N TYR A 503 -5.05 -2.37 7.22
CA TYR A 503 -4.19 -3.45 6.71
C TYR A 503 -3.65 -3.18 5.32
N GLY A 504 -4.40 -2.47 4.47
CA GLY A 504 -3.90 -2.07 3.16
C GLY A 504 -2.66 -1.19 3.28
N SER A 505 -2.71 -0.16 4.13
CA SER A 505 -1.56 0.69 4.44
C SER A 505 -0.38 -0.12 5.00
N TYR A 506 -0.62 -1.01 5.96
CA TYR A 506 0.45 -1.80 6.59
C TYR A 506 1.12 -2.75 5.59
N MET A 507 0.35 -3.41 4.72
CA MET A 507 0.88 -4.31 3.71
C MET A 507 1.68 -3.55 2.64
N ARG A 508 1.26 -2.34 2.29
CA ARG A 508 2.04 -1.47 1.39
C ARG A 508 3.32 -0.97 2.03
N TRP A 509 3.29 -0.58 3.31
CA TRP A 509 4.50 -0.23 4.05
C TRP A 509 5.45 -1.40 4.18
N ASN A 510 4.95 -2.62 4.42
CA ASN A 510 5.78 -3.81 4.38
C ASN A 510 6.48 -3.99 3.03
N ALA A 511 5.73 -3.87 1.92
CA ALA A 511 6.29 -3.96 0.58
C ALA A 511 7.33 -2.85 0.32
N ALA A 512 7.06 -1.61 0.74
CA ALA A 512 8.00 -0.50 0.60
C ALA A 512 9.27 -0.70 1.44
N VAL A 513 9.15 -1.10 2.70
CA VAL A 513 10.29 -1.39 3.60
C VAL A 513 11.19 -2.46 3.00
N VAL A 514 10.61 -3.49 2.37
CA VAL A 514 11.38 -4.53 1.67
C VAL A 514 12.25 -3.94 0.55
N GLU A 515 11.72 -3.02 -0.26
CA GLU A 515 12.50 -2.39 -1.33
C GLU A 515 13.53 -1.39 -0.79
N VAL A 516 13.17 -0.62 0.24
CA VAL A 516 14.07 0.32 0.91
C VAL A 516 15.28 -0.41 1.49
N ASP A 517 15.06 -1.53 2.18
CA ASP A 517 16.12 -2.39 2.72
C ASP A 517 17.04 -2.93 1.61
N ARG A 518 16.48 -3.40 0.49
CA ARG A 518 17.29 -3.85 -0.67
C ARG A 518 18.11 -2.73 -1.28
N TYR A 519 17.53 -1.55 -1.41
CA TYR A 519 18.23 -0.38 -1.92
C TYR A 519 19.42 -0.03 -1.03
N TYR A 520 19.23 0.08 0.29
CA TYR A 520 20.31 0.43 1.20
C TYR A 520 21.35 -0.68 1.40
N LYS A 521 20.99 -1.95 1.19
CA LYS A 521 21.95 -3.07 1.10
C LYS A 521 22.82 -3.03 -0.14
N THR A 522 22.39 -2.32 -1.18
CA THR A 522 23.21 -2.10 -2.38
C THR A 522 24.31 -1.07 -2.06
N PRO A 523 25.60 -1.38 -2.25
CA PRO A 523 26.67 -0.43 -1.97
C PRO A 523 26.47 0.90 -2.71
N ILE A 524 26.79 2.01 -2.04
CA ILE A 524 26.52 3.36 -2.56
C ILE A 524 27.17 3.60 -3.94
N LEU A 525 28.36 3.04 -4.17
CA LEU A 525 29.04 3.11 -5.47
C LEU A 525 28.18 2.53 -6.60
N TYR A 526 27.58 1.35 -6.41
CA TYR A 526 26.74 0.73 -7.44
C TYR A 526 25.43 1.49 -7.66
N ARG A 527 24.86 2.07 -6.60
CA ARG A 527 23.67 2.92 -6.73
C ARG A 527 23.97 4.15 -7.59
N ASN A 528 25.06 4.85 -7.28
CA ASN A 528 25.48 6.04 -8.04
C ASN A 528 25.84 5.69 -9.49
N MET A 529 26.64 4.63 -9.69
CA MET A 529 26.99 4.16 -11.03
C MET A 529 25.74 3.81 -11.85
N GLY A 530 24.76 3.11 -11.28
CA GLY A 530 23.52 2.75 -11.98
C GLY A 530 22.72 3.98 -12.40
N ILE A 531 22.61 4.98 -11.53
CA ILE A 531 21.94 6.26 -11.83
C ILE A 531 22.69 7.02 -12.92
N GLU A 532 24.02 7.17 -12.79
CA GLU A 532 24.85 7.88 -13.76
C GLU A 532 24.82 7.23 -15.14
N MET A 533 24.95 5.89 -15.20
CA MET A 533 24.85 5.14 -16.46
C MET A 533 23.49 5.36 -17.13
N PHE A 534 22.41 5.32 -16.37
CA PHE A 534 21.06 5.56 -16.89
C PHE A 534 20.92 7.00 -17.41
N CYS A 535 21.32 7.99 -16.61
CA CYS A 535 21.24 9.40 -16.98
C CYS A 535 22.08 9.72 -18.23
N ASN A 536 23.31 9.21 -18.31
CA ASN A 536 24.17 9.37 -19.48
C ASN A 536 23.52 8.75 -20.71
N PHE A 537 23.03 7.52 -20.60
CA PHE A 537 22.35 6.84 -21.69
C PHE A 537 21.12 7.61 -22.19
N VAL A 538 20.29 8.14 -21.28
CA VAL A 538 19.12 8.97 -21.64
C VAL A 538 19.55 10.25 -22.33
N ASN A 539 20.56 10.95 -21.80
CA ASN A 539 21.08 12.19 -22.39
C ASN A 539 21.64 11.97 -23.79
N ASP A 540 22.41 10.90 -23.99
CA ASP A 540 22.96 10.54 -25.30
C ASP A 540 21.83 10.15 -26.27
N SER A 541 20.86 9.37 -25.81
CA SER A 541 19.67 9.00 -26.59
C SER A 541 18.85 10.23 -27.03
N ILE A 542 18.72 11.24 -26.17
CA ILE A 542 18.02 12.49 -26.51
C ILE A 542 18.80 13.27 -27.58
N LYS A 543 20.12 13.37 -27.46
CA LYS A 543 20.97 14.07 -28.44
C LYS A 543 20.99 13.39 -29.81
N GLU A 544 20.91 12.06 -29.83
CA GLU A 544 20.88 11.26 -31.05
C GLU A 544 19.49 11.18 -31.70
N ALA A 545 18.43 11.49 -30.94
CA ALA A 545 17.06 11.46 -31.45
C ALA A 545 16.83 12.61 -32.43
N THR A 546 16.74 12.29 -33.73
CA THR A 546 16.56 13.28 -34.81
C THR A 546 15.22 14.01 -34.79
N PHE A 547 14.32 13.68 -33.88
CA PHE A 547 12.95 14.20 -33.79
C PHE A 547 12.66 14.99 -32.50
N LEU A 548 13.64 15.06 -31.59
CA LEU A 548 13.66 15.96 -30.43
C LEU A 548 14.59 17.13 -30.75
#